data_AF-A0A7C4AUZ9-F1
#
_entry.id   AF-A0A7C4AUZ9-F1
#
_cell.length_a   1.000
_cell.length_b   1.000
_cell.length_c   1.000
_cell.angle_alpha   90.00
_cell.angle_beta   90.00
_cell.angle_gamma   90.00
#
_symmetry.space_group_name_H-M   'P 1'
#
loop_
_entity.id
_entity.type
_entity.pdbx_description
1 polymer ?
#
loop_
_entity_poly.entity_id
_entity_poly.type
_entity_poly.pdbx_seq_one_letter_code
_entity_poly.pdbx_strand_id
1 'polypeptide(L)'
;MIQKFFTLVIVLMTAGGLLAEEISLSASVDRNRVCLDEQINLRLEISGSAANPGNPQLPDLSDFTVFSSGRSQNISIINGQMSSSLIFNYILTPRHTG
;
A
#
# COMPACT_ATOMS: atom_id res chain seq x y z
N MET A 1 40.38 -37.17 -0.71
CA MET A 1 39.64 -36.64 -1.88
C MET A 1 38.11 -36.70 -1.74
N ILE A 2 37.53 -36.77 -0.52
CA ILE A 2 36.06 -36.87 -0.32
C ILE A 2 35.38 -35.54 0.10
N GLN A 3 36.13 -34.55 0.61
CA GLN A 3 35.51 -33.32 1.15
C GLN A 3 34.98 -32.32 0.10
N LYS A 4 35.27 -32.51 -1.19
CA LYS A 4 34.84 -31.58 -2.26
C LYS A 4 33.41 -31.81 -2.75
N PHE A 5 32.80 -32.96 -2.43
CA PHE A 5 31.44 -33.28 -2.87
C PHE A 5 30.36 -32.68 -1.94
N PHE A 6 30.71 -32.44 -0.67
CA PHE A 6 29.78 -31.89 0.32
C PHE A 6 29.46 -30.41 0.06
N THR A 7 30.40 -29.67 -0.54
CA THR A 7 30.23 -28.24 -0.85
C THR A 7 29.22 -27.99 -1.99
N LEU A 8 29.02 -28.95 -2.91
CA LEU A 8 28.14 -28.76 -4.07
C LEU A 8 26.64 -28.90 -3.72
N VAL A 9 26.31 -29.70 -2.70
CA VAL A 9 24.91 -29.90 -2.25
C VAL A 9 24.40 -28.71 -1.42
N ILE A 10 25.30 -27.99 -0.75
CA ILE A 10 24.97 -26.83 0.08
C ILE A 10 24.54 -25.61 -0.76
N VAL A 11 24.95 -25.53 -2.02
CA VAL A 11 24.68 -24.38 -2.91
C VAL A 11 23.31 -24.45 -3.60
N LEU A 12 22.68 -25.63 -3.69
CA LEU A 12 21.43 -25.80 -4.45
C LEU A 12 20.15 -25.65 -3.61
N MET A 13 20.24 -25.76 -2.28
CA MET A 13 19.08 -25.60 -1.39
C MET A 13 18.87 -24.17 -0.87
N THR A 14 19.79 -23.24 -1.11
CA THR A 14 19.71 -21.85 -0.63
C THR A 14 18.95 -20.89 -1.56
N ALA A 15 18.40 -21.37 -2.68
CA ALA A 15 17.62 -20.57 -3.62
C ALA A 15 16.11 -20.76 -3.43
N GLY A 16 15.64 -20.75 -2.18
CA GLY A 16 14.24 -20.45 -1.91
C GLY A 16 14.02 -18.97 -2.22
N GLY A 17 13.66 -18.66 -3.47
CA GLY A 17 13.33 -17.30 -3.88
C GLY A 17 12.24 -16.78 -2.95
N LEU A 18 12.55 -15.69 -2.24
CA LEU A 18 11.54 -14.88 -1.57
C LEU A 18 10.61 -14.40 -2.68
N LEU A 19 9.44 -15.02 -2.82
CA LEU A 19 8.33 -14.42 -3.53
C LEU A 19 7.88 -13.25 -2.65
N ALA A 20 8.55 -12.11 -2.84
CA ALA A 20 8.09 -10.86 -2.28
C ALA A 20 6.75 -10.56 -2.95
N GLU A 21 5.69 -10.76 -2.18
CA GLU A 21 4.35 -10.41 -2.59
C GLU A 21 4.29 -8.89 -2.79
N GLU A 22 4.04 -8.44 -4.01
CA GLU A 22 4.12 -7.03 -4.38
C GLU A 22 2.94 -6.27 -3.76
N ILE A 23 3.22 -5.53 -2.69
CA ILE A 23 2.30 -4.56 -2.13
C ILE A 23 2.44 -3.26 -2.93
N SER A 24 1.36 -2.87 -3.59
CA SER A 24 1.24 -1.58 -4.28
C SER A 24 0.47 -0.60 -3.41
N LEU A 25 0.99 0.63 -3.32
CA LEU A 25 0.32 1.77 -2.69
C LEU A 25 0.19 2.87 -3.74
N SER A 26 -1.02 3.39 -3.91
CA SER A 26 -1.28 4.54 -4.76
C SER A 26 -2.06 5.60 -3.99
N ALA A 27 -1.76 6.87 -4.26
CA ALA A 27 -2.47 8.01 -3.70
C ALA A 27 -2.96 8.89 -4.84
N SER A 28 -4.20 9.33 -4.76
CA SER A 28 -4.84 10.16 -5.78
C SER A 28 -5.73 11.20 -5.13
N VAL A 29 -5.84 12.36 -5.76
CA VAL A 29 -6.77 13.42 -5.37
C VAL A 29 -7.73 13.70 -6.52
N ASP A 30 -8.94 14.11 -6.20
CA ASP A 30 -9.94 14.50 -7.19
C ASP A 30 -9.59 15.83 -7.89
N ARG A 31 -8.94 16.76 -7.17
CA ARG A 31 -8.57 18.09 -7.66
C ARG A 31 -7.19 18.53 -7.16
N ASN A 32 -6.42 19.14 -8.06
CA ASN A 32 -5.09 19.68 -7.76
C ASN A 32 -5.08 21.20 -7.53
N ARG A 33 -6.21 21.88 -7.74
CA ARG A 33 -6.40 23.31 -7.48
C ARG A 33 -7.78 23.51 -6.88
N VAL A 34 -7.83 24.20 -5.76
CA VAL A 34 -9.05 24.47 -4.99
C VAL A 34 -8.92 25.82 -4.28
N CYS A 35 -10.04 26.43 -3.94
CA CYS A 35 -10.09 27.58 -3.05
C CYS A 35 -9.97 27.14 -1.57
N LEU A 36 -9.70 28.09 -0.66
CA LEU A 36 -9.55 27.81 0.78
C LEU A 36 -10.82 27.27 1.44
N ASP A 37 -11.99 27.55 0.86
CA ASP A 37 -13.31 27.12 1.32
C ASP A 37 -13.76 25.77 0.72
N GLU A 38 -12.94 25.18 -0.15
CA GLU A 38 -13.24 23.92 -0.82
C GLU A 38 -12.55 22.71 -0.17
N GLN A 39 -13.03 21.52 -0.54
CA GLN A 39 -12.53 20.24 -0.05
C GLN A 39 -11.92 19.42 -1.20
N ILE A 40 -10.84 18.70 -0.88
CA ILE A 40 -10.19 17.73 -1.76
C ILE A 40 -10.45 16.33 -1.21
N ASN A 41 -10.82 15.40 -2.08
CA ASN A 41 -10.92 13.99 -1.72
C ASN A 41 -9.57 13.30 -2.00
N LEU A 42 -8.86 12.95 -0.94
CA LEU A 42 -7.67 12.10 -1.03
C LEU A 42 -8.08 10.62 -0.92
N ARG A 43 -7.77 9.85 -1.95
CA ARG A 43 -7.95 8.40 -1.99
C ARG A 43 -6.59 7.73 -1.94
N LEU A 44 -6.37 6.90 -0.92
CA LEU A 44 -5.25 5.97 -0.85
C LEU A 44 -5.75 4.56 -1.15
N GLU A 45 -5.13 3.89 -2.10
CA GLU A 45 -5.45 2.51 -2.45
C GLU A 45 -4.22 1.64 -2.25
N ILE A 46 -4.39 0.61 -1.43
CA ILE A 46 -3.37 -0.40 -1.12
C ILE A 46 -3.85 -1.71 -1.73
N SER A 47 -3.08 -2.28 -2.64
CA SER A 47 -3.37 -3.59 -3.23
C SER A 47 -2.20 -4.53 -3.01
N GLY A 48 -2.48 -5.77 -2.63
CA GLY A 48 -1.49 -6.83 -2.44
C GLY A 48 -2.20 -8.13 -2.14
N SER A 49 -1.53 -9.14 -1.60
CA SER A 49 -2.17 -10.42 -1.29
C SER A 49 -2.20 -10.82 0.19
N ALA A 50 -1.84 -9.87 1.06
CA ALA A 50 -2.17 -9.90 2.47
C ALA A 50 -3.65 -9.54 2.74
N ALA A 51 -4.33 -10.32 3.57
CA ALA A 51 -5.75 -10.10 3.93
C ALA A 51 -6.02 -8.81 4.73
N ASN A 52 -5.00 -8.20 5.35
CA ASN A 52 -5.14 -6.96 6.11
C ASN A 52 -3.82 -6.18 6.09
N PRO A 53 -3.59 -5.30 5.10
CA PRO A 53 -2.34 -4.55 4.97
C PRO A 53 -2.12 -3.47 6.05
N GLY A 54 -2.93 -3.44 7.12
CA GLY A 54 -2.81 -2.46 8.20
C GLY A 54 -3.38 -1.09 7.81
N ASN A 55 -3.32 -0.13 8.74
CA ASN A 55 -3.73 1.25 8.48
C ASN A 55 -2.51 2.07 8.02
N PRO A 56 -2.61 2.84 6.91
CA PRO A 56 -1.53 3.69 6.47
C PRO A 56 -1.33 4.82 7.48
N GLN A 57 -0.07 5.16 7.73
CA GLN A 57 0.28 6.39 8.43
C GLN A 57 0.39 7.51 7.40
N LEU A 58 -0.42 8.55 7.55
CA LEU A 58 -0.30 9.75 6.74
C LEU A 58 0.95 10.54 7.16
N PRO A 59 1.68 11.15 6.21
CA PRO A 59 2.73 12.11 6.55
C PRO A 59 2.12 13.35 7.22
N ASP A 60 2.99 14.24 7.70
CA ASP A 60 2.53 15.54 8.17
C ASP A 60 1.91 16.33 7.00
N LEU A 61 0.67 16.78 7.20
CA LEU A 61 -0.13 17.53 6.24
C LEU A 61 -0.56 18.86 6.88
N SER A 62 0.39 19.59 7.49
CA SER A 62 0.16 20.81 8.27
C SER A 62 -0.62 21.91 7.53
N ASP A 63 -0.49 21.96 6.21
CA ASP A 63 -1.20 22.91 5.33
C ASP A 63 -2.66 22.52 5.08
N PHE A 64 -3.09 21.33 5.52
CA PHE A 64 -4.43 20.82 5.37
C PHE A 64 -5.03 20.43 6.72
N THR A 65 -6.34 20.64 6.86
CA THR A 65 -7.13 19.94 7.89
C THR A 65 -7.58 18.63 7.30
N VAL A 66 -7.24 17.52 7.95
CA VAL A 66 -7.47 16.16 7.44
C VAL A 66 -8.57 15.47 8.22
N PHE A 67 -9.59 14.97 7.52
CA PHE A 67 -10.67 14.17 8.10
C PHE A 67 -10.77 12.82 7.39
N SER A 68 -10.89 11.74 8.16
CA SER A 68 -11.17 10.42 7.58
C SER A 68 -12.63 10.35 7.12
N SER A 69 -12.85 10.02 5.85
CA SER A 69 -14.16 9.86 5.22
C SER A 69 -14.61 8.39 5.16
N GLY A 70 -13.77 7.48 5.65
CA GLY A 70 -14.03 6.05 5.70
C GLY A 70 -13.03 5.22 4.93
N ARG A 71 -13.24 3.90 4.94
CA ARG A 71 -12.42 2.93 4.23
C ARG A 71 -13.28 1.81 3.65
N SER A 72 -12.85 1.22 2.55
CA SER A 72 -13.48 0.05 1.94
C SER A 72 -12.42 -1.02 1.67
N GLN A 73 -12.73 -2.26 1.98
CA GLN A 73 -11.85 -3.40 1.76
C GLN A 73 -12.53 -4.40 0.82
N ASN A 74 -11.78 -4.90 -0.15
CA ASN A 74 -12.20 -5.96 -1.06
C ASN A 74 -11.17 -7.08 -1.04
N ILE A 75 -11.60 -8.31 -0.75
CA ILE A 75 -10.75 -9.50 -0.74
C ILE A 75 -11.31 -10.48 -1.78
N SER A 76 -10.44 -10.96 -2.66
CA SER A 76 -10.73 -11.94 -3.70
C SER A 76 -9.78 -13.13 -3.58
N ILE A 77 -10.27 -14.32 -3.89
CA ILE A 77 -9.47 -15.55 -3.92
C ILE A 77 -9.78 -16.26 -5.23
N ILE A 78 -8.81 -16.29 -6.15
CA ILE A 78 -8.96 -16.87 -7.49
C ILE A 78 -7.91 -17.98 -7.63
N ASN A 79 -8.34 -19.22 -7.89
CA ASN A 79 -7.45 -20.38 -8.04
C ASN A 79 -6.46 -20.56 -6.86
N GLY A 80 -6.90 -20.24 -5.64
CA GLY A 80 -6.06 -20.31 -4.43
C GLY A 80 -5.09 -19.14 -4.24
N GLN A 81 -5.04 -18.19 -5.18
CA GLN A 81 -4.31 -16.93 -5.01
C GLN A 81 -5.23 -15.90 -4.36
N MET A 82 -4.86 -15.43 -3.16
CA MET A 82 -5.52 -14.32 -2.50
C MET A 82 -5.15 -13.02 -3.20
N SER A 83 -6.03 -12.02 -3.18
CA SER A 83 -5.76 -10.63 -3.54
C SER A 83 -6.66 -9.74 -2.69
N SER A 84 -6.12 -8.66 -2.14
CA SER A 84 -6.81 -7.70 -1.30
C SER A 84 -6.53 -6.29 -1.79
N SER A 85 -7.60 -5.49 -1.96
CA SER A 85 -7.54 -4.05 -2.18
C SER A 85 -8.20 -3.34 -1.00
N LEU A 86 -7.50 -2.39 -0.40
CA LEU A 86 -7.93 -1.59 0.72
C LEU A 86 -7.82 -0.12 0.35
N ILE A 87 -8.96 0.57 0.35
CA ILE A 87 -9.08 1.97 0.01
C ILE A 87 -9.39 2.78 1.26
N PHE A 88 -8.63 3.83 1.50
CA PHE A 88 -8.90 4.85 2.50
C PHE A 88 -9.25 6.17 1.82
N ASN A 89 -10.34 6.79 2.26
CA ASN A 89 -10.77 8.08 1.78
C ASN A 89 -10.59 9.13 2.88
N TYR A 90 -10.00 10.25 2.53
CA TYR A 90 -9.82 11.41 3.40
C TYR A 90 -10.34 12.66 2.72
N ILE A 91 -10.88 13.57 3.52
CA ILE A 91 -11.22 14.92 3.13
C ILE A 91 -10.08 15.82 3.60
N LEU A 92 -9.52 16.61 2.68
CA LEU A 92 -8.52 17.62 2.97
C LEU A 92 -9.15 19.01 2.74
N THR A 93 -9.04 19.88 3.74
CA THR A 93 -9.41 21.30 3.62
C THR A 93 -8.15 22.15 3.72
N PRO A 94 -7.81 22.96 2.70
CA PRO A 94 -6.61 23.80 2.74
C PRO A 94 -6.69 24.84 3.85
N ARG A 95 -5.57 25.09 4.54
CA ARG A 95 -5.46 26.12 5.59
C ARG A 95 -4.79 27.40 5.08
N HIS A 96 -3.90 27.27 4.12
CA HIS A 96 -3.17 28.38 3.51
C HIS A 96 -3.12 28.23 1.99
N THR A 97 -2.91 29.34 1.30
CA THR A 97 -2.64 29.35 -0.15
C THR A 97 -1.18 28.99 -0.41
N GLY A 98 -0.91 28.21 -1.47
CA GLY A 98 0.43 27.82 -1.92
C GLY A 98 0.45 27.47 -3.41
#